data_AF-A0A2H3JH36-F1
#
_entry.id   AF-A0A2H3JH36-F1
#
_cell.length_a   1.000
_cell.length_b   1.000
_cell.length_c   1.000
_cell.angle_alpha   90.00
_cell.angle_beta   90.00
_cell.angle_gamma   90.00
#
_symmetry.space_group_name_H-M   'P 1'
#
loop_
_entity.id
_entity.type
_entity.pdbx_description
1 polymer ?
#
loop_
_entity_poly.entity_id
_entity_poly.type
_entity_poly.pdbx_seq_one_letter_code
_entity_poly.pdbx_strand_id
1 'polypeptide(L)'
;QCSCPPCRSARTNLDCDHPHACFQQTVDLLNCLPEKWDPQQPKPEDTEHQILEMLTGGSEEGASDWTPFDRTLTTWGSLADLFRVFT
;
A
#
# COMPACT_ATOMS: atom_id res chain seq x y z
N GLN A 1 12.23 5.61 34.35
CA GLN A 1 11.66 4.79 33.26
C GLN A 1 10.18 5.12 33.11
N CYS A 2 9.65 5.26 31.88
CA CYS A 2 8.24 5.57 31.66
C CYS A 2 7.33 4.37 31.99
N SER A 3 6.20 4.64 32.66
CA SER A 3 5.23 3.64 33.12
C SER A 3 3.86 3.78 32.45
N CYS A 4 3.79 4.34 31.23
CA CYS A 4 2.54 4.35 30.48
C CYS A 4 2.22 2.95 29.91
N PRO A 5 0.94 2.63 29.63
CA PRO A 5 0.56 1.33 29.07
C PRO A 5 1.33 0.94 27.79
N PRO A 6 1.56 1.85 26.81
CA PRO A 6 2.36 1.54 25.62
C PRO A 6 3.80 1.15 25.94
N CYS A 7 4.48 1.87 26.84
CA CYS A 7 5.86 1.56 27.24
C CYS A 7 5.95 0.24 28.00
N ARG A 8 4.94 -0.14 28.79
CA ARG A 8 4.88 -1.46 29.42
C ARG A 8 4.70 -2.56 28.36
N SER A 9 3.73 -2.38 27.45
CA SER A 9 3.47 -3.33 26.37
C SER A 9 4.71 -3.57 25.51
N ALA A 10 5.42 -2.50 25.12
CA ALA A 10 6.63 -2.60 24.31
C ALA A 10 7.77 -3.35 25.03
N ARG A 11 7.93 -3.17 26.34
CA ARG A 11 8.90 -3.97 27.12
C ARG A 11 8.51 -5.43 27.17
N THR A 12 7.25 -5.74 27.43
CA THR A 12 6.79 -7.11 27.62
C THR A 12 6.70 -7.89 26.31
N ASN A 13 6.24 -7.26 25.24
CA ASN A 13 5.91 -7.94 23.98
C ASN A 13 7.01 -7.81 22.91
N LEU A 14 7.82 -6.76 22.97
CA LEU A 14 8.85 -6.46 21.97
C LEU A 14 10.27 -6.45 22.55
N ASP A 15 10.42 -6.75 23.85
CA ASP A 15 11.70 -6.77 24.56
C ASP A 15 12.52 -5.46 24.40
N CYS A 16 11.83 -4.32 24.39
CA CYS A 16 12.46 -3.02 24.17
C CYS A 16 12.93 -2.37 25.48
N ASP A 17 14.22 -2.11 25.62
CA ASP A 17 14.81 -1.47 26.82
C ASP A 17 14.33 -0.02 27.06
N HIS A 18 14.19 0.75 25.97
CA HIS A 18 13.94 2.19 26.00
C HIS A 18 12.74 2.60 25.15
N PRO A 19 11.54 2.07 25.42
CA PRO A 19 10.39 2.20 24.53
C PRO A 19 9.96 3.66 24.33
N HIS A 20 10.10 4.49 25.36
CA HIS A 20 9.75 5.90 25.25
C HIS A 20 10.65 6.64 24.25
N ALA A 21 11.97 6.39 24.29
CA ALA A 21 12.92 6.98 23.35
C ALA A 21 12.69 6.45 21.93
N CYS A 22 12.40 5.15 21.79
CA CYS A 22 12.05 4.57 20.49
C CYS A 22 10.80 5.22 19.90
N PHE A 23 9.72 5.40 20.67
CA PHE A 23 8.52 6.07 20.17
C PHE A 23 8.78 7.53 19.81
N GLN A 24 9.59 8.24 20.59
CA GLN A 24 9.95 9.63 20.28
C GLN A 24 10.73 9.70 18.95
N GLN A 25 11.71 8.82 18.76
CA GLN A 25 12.47 8.75 17.51
C GLN A 25 11.56 8.45 16.32
N THR A 26 10.58 7.56 16.47
CA THR A 26 9.59 7.29 15.43
C THR A 26 8.77 8.53 15.09
N VAL A 27 8.32 9.29 16.09
CA VAL A 27 7.61 10.57 15.87
C VAL A 27 8.48 11.54 15.09
N ASP A 28 9.75 11.69 15.46
CA ASP A 28 10.68 12.58 14.78
C ASP A 28 10.91 12.16 13.32
N LEU A 29 11.01 10.86 13.06
CA LEU A 29 11.10 10.31 11.70
C LEU A 29 9.84 10.57 10.88
N LEU A 30 8.66 10.34 11.45
CA LEU A 30 7.38 10.58 10.78
C LEU A 30 7.20 12.06 10.43
N ASN A 31 7.59 12.96 11.35
CA ASN A 31 7.55 14.41 11.13
C ASN A 31 8.48 14.89 10.00
N CYS A 32 9.48 14.10 9.60
CA CYS A 32 10.35 14.41 8.46
C CYS A 32 9.79 13.93 7.12
N LEU A 33 8.71 13.15 7.11
CA LEU A 33 8.14 12.62 5.87
C LEU A 33 7.39 13.72 5.12
N PRO A 34 7.56 13.82 3.79
CA PRO A 34 6.66 14.62 2.97
C PRO A 34 5.23 14.10 3.06
N GLU A 35 4.24 14.98 2.88
CA GLU A 35 2.81 14.64 2.97
C GLU A 35 2.42 13.40 2.15
N LYS A 36 2.96 13.29 0.93
CA LYS A 36 2.75 12.11 0.06
C LYS A 36 3.13 10.79 0.75
N TRP A 37 4.14 10.79 1.60
CA TRP A 37 4.71 9.61 2.23
C TRP A 37 4.29 9.43 3.70
N ASP A 38 3.67 10.43 4.31
CA ASP A 38 3.22 10.35 5.71
C ASP A 38 2.07 9.34 5.87
N PRO A 39 2.27 8.19 6.54
CA PRO A 39 1.23 7.18 6.71
C PRO A 39 0.08 7.63 7.63
N GLN A 40 0.25 8.74 8.35
CA GLN A 40 -0.79 9.30 9.22
C GLN A 40 -1.83 10.10 8.43
N GLN A 41 -1.52 10.49 7.19
CA GLN A 41 -2.44 11.19 6.30
C GLN A 41 -3.29 10.21 5.48
N PRO A 42 -4.54 10.59 5.13
CA PRO A 42 -5.34 9.83 4.18
C PRO A 42 -4.59 9.69 2.85
N LYS A 43 -4.48 8.46 2.37
CA LYS A 43 -3.90 8.16 1.05
C LYS A 43 -4.99 8.23 -0.01
N PRO A 44 -4.65 8.65 -1.24
CA PRO A 44 -5.59 8.56 -2.35
C PRO A 44 -6.08 7.12 -2.49
N GLU A 45 -7.37 6.96 -2.76
CA GLU A 45 -7.96 5.65 -3.05
C GLU A 45 -7.30 5.04 -4.29
N ASP A 46 -7.19 3.72 -4.30
CA ASP A 46 -6.71 3.00 -5.48
C ASP A 46 -7.80 3.00 -6.55
N THR A 47 -7.57 3.75 -7.63
CA THR A 47 -8.52 3.91 -8.74
C THR A 47 -8.23 2.97 -9.92
N GLU A 48 -7.37 1.97 -9.76
CA GLU A 48 -6.97 1.06 -10.86
C GLU A 48 -8.17 0.48 -11.61
N HIS A 49 -9.16 -0.04 -10.89
CA HIS A 49 -10.36 -0.65 -11.48
C HIS A 49 -11.30 0.38 -12.13
N GLN A 50 -11.48 1.56 -11.53
CA GLN A 50 -12.32 2.63 -12.10
C GLN A 50 -11.75 3.12 -13.43
N ILE A 51 -10.41 3.23 -13.51
CA ILE A 51 -9.72 3.59 -14.75
C ILE A 51 -9.91 2.48 -15.80
N LEU A 52 -9.79 1.20 -15.42
CA LEU A 52 -10.00 0.08 -16.35
C LEU A 52 -11.42 0.12 -16.94
N GLU A 53 -12.45 0.25 -16.10
CA GLU A 53 -13.86 0.33 -16.50
C GLU A 53 -14.15 1.51 -17.43
N MET A 54 -13.55 2.68 -17.18
CA MET A 54 -13.67 3.83 -18.07
C MET A 54 -13.08 3.59 -19.47
N LEU A 55 -12.01 2.80 -19.57
CA LEU A 55 -11.39 2.48 -20.86
C LEU A 55 -12.07 1.34 -21.61
N THR A 56 -12.68 0.39 -20.89
CA THR A 56 -13.30 -0.80 -21.49
C THR A 56 -14.80 -0.65 -21.72
N GLY A 57 -15.48 0.27 -21.02
CA GLY A 57 -16.93 0.49 -21.10
C GLY A 57 -17.46 1.21 -22.34
N GLY A 58 -16.64 1.39 -23.39
CA GLY A 58 -16.96 2.23 -24.55
C GLY A 58 -16.91 1.56 -25.94
N SER A 59 -16.61 0.27 -26.05
CA SER A 59 -16.44 -0.36 -27.37
C SER A 59 -16.92 -1.82 -27.41
N GLU A 60 -18.24 -2.01 -27.50
CA GLU A 60 -18.84 -3.30 -27.86
C GLU A 60 -19.20 -3.40 -29.36
N GLU A 61 -18.72 -2.48 -30.19
CA GLU A 61 -19.05 -2.49 -31.62
C GLU A 61 -17.79 -2.70 -32.47
N GLY A 62 -17.40 -3.98 -32.63
CA GLY A 62 -16.73 -4.44 -33.85
C GLY A 62 -15.20 -4.57 -33.87
N ALA A 63 -14.52 -4.80 -32.75
CA ALA A 63 -13.07 -4.98 -32.75
C ALA A 63 -12.64 -6.47 -32.82
N SER A 64 -11.85 -6.75 -33.86
CA SER A 64 -10.82 -7.79 -34.00
C SER A 64 -10.27 -8.36 -32.69
N ASP A 65 -9.72 -9.58 -32.74
CA ASP A 65 -8.97 -10.38 -31.75
C ASP A 65 -7.91 -9.64 -30.89
N TRP A 66 -8.26 -8.48 -30.34
CA TRP A 66 -7.41 -7.57 -29.62
C TRP A 66 -7.87 -7.55 -28.18
N THR A 67 -7.10 -8.24 -27.35
CA THR A 67 -7.26 -8.20 -25.91
C THR A 67 -6.56 -6.97 -25.35
N PRO A 68 -7.28 -6.05 -24.66
CA PRO A 68 -6.65 -4.91 -24.04
C PRO A 68 -5.66 -5.37 -22.96
N PHE A 69 -4.50 -4.71 -22.89
CA PHE A 69 -3.52 -4.96 -21.84
C PHE A 69 -4.10 -4.56 -20.47
N ASP A 70 -4.13 -5.51 -19.55
CA ASP A 70 -4.46 -5.25 -18.15
C ASP A 70 -3.29 -4.52 -17.48
N ARG A 71 -3.54 -3.27 -17.09
CA ARG A 71 -2.54 -2.39 -16.47
C ARG A 71 -2.63 -2.35 -14.95
N THR A 72 -3.55 -3.12 -14.35
CA THR A 72 -3.69 -3.17 -12.90
C THR A 72 -2.40 -3.69 -12.28
N LEU A 73 -1.90 -3.01 -11.24
CA LEU A 73 -0.75 -3.50 -10.47
C LEU A 73 -1.22 -4.59 -9.51
N THR A 74 -2.50 -4.52 -9.10
CA THR A 74 -3.13 -5.56 -8.29
C THR A 74 -3.52 -6.75 -9.16
N THR A 75 -2.64 -7.76 -9.20
CA THR A 75 -2.94 -9.03 -9.88
C THR A 75 -3.76 -9.96 -8.98
N TRP A 76 -4.69 -10.69 -9.58
CA TRP A 76 -5.46 -11.72 -8.90
C TRP A 76 -5.19 -13.08 -9.54
N GLY A 77 -5.17 -14.16 -8.75
CA GLY A 77 -4.96 -15.51 -9.25
C GLY A 77 -3.68 -16.18 -8.75
N SER A 78 -3.10 -17.06 -9.57
CA SER A 78 -1.97 -17.89 -9.18
C SER A 78 -0.64 -17.17 -9.39
N LEU A 79 0.41 -17.64 -8.72
CA LEU A 79 1.77 -17.12 -8.91
C LEU A 79 2.24 -17.23 -10.37
N ALA A 80 1.71 -18.18 -11.16
CA ALA A 80 2.01 -18.29 -12.58
C ALA A 80 1.42 -17.14 -13.41
N ASP A 81 0.30 -16.55 -12.98
CA ASP A 81 -0.33 -15.41 -13.66
C ASP A 81 0.51 -14.12 -13.52
N LEU A 82 1.27 -13.98 -12.43
CA LEU A 82 2.23 -12.89 -12.19
C LEU A 82 3.44 -12.91 -13.16
N PHE A 83 3.82 -14.08 -13.67
CA PHE A 83 5.00 -14.24 -14.53
C PHE A 83 4.66 -14.35 -16.02
N ARG A 84 3.42 -14.01 -16.44
CA ARG A 84 3.08 -13.87 -17.86
C ARG A 84 3.78 -12.66 -18.45
N VAL A 85 5.07 -12.80 -18.74
CA VAL A 85 5.81 -11.90 -19.63
C VAL A 85 5.37 -12.26 -21.05
N PHE A 86 4.59 -11.39 -21.67
CA PHE A 86 4.22 -11.55 -23.07
C PHE A 86 5.47 -11.33 -23.94
N THR A 87 6.01 -12.43 -24.47
CA THR A 87 7.00 -12.42 -25.56
C THR A 87 6.31 -12.58 -26.90
#